data_AF-A0A3R7GYV6-F1
#
_entry.id   AF-A0A3R7GYV6-F1
#
_cell.length_a   1.000
_cell.length_b   1.000
_cell.length_c   1.000
_cell.angle_alpha   90.00
_cell.angle_beta   90.00
_cell.angle_gamma   90.00
#
_symmetry.space_group_name_H-M   'P 1'
#
loop_
_entity.id
_entity.type
_entity.pdbx_description
1 polymer ?
#
loop_
_entity_poly.entity_id
_entity_poly.type
_entity_poly.pdbx_seq_one_letter_code
_entity_poly.pdbx_strand_id
1 'polypeptide(L)'
;MATETNERKLLEPYAYISELPGKNVRGKMISAFQSWLRAPPDAVESIQSIVDQLHNASLLIDDIEDDSEMRRGQPVAHHIFGVPATINCANYVYFLSLQRCQALGNPKAMQVYTNEMLRLHQGQGLDIFWRDHLQCPTVDEYLEMVQNSYVHFILSILKLDKTGGLFRLAVGLMQAFSDCTLDFTPLVNALAVYFQIRDDYINLLDEAYMENKSFCEDLTEGKFSFPLIVAIRENPQDTRLLSILKQRTKSVQLKQYAVQIPLHDNLSVSRGILRHWGC
;
A
#
# COMPACT_ATOMS: atom_id res chain seq x y z
N MET A 1 -12.32 12.56 -27.45
CA MET A 1 -12.20 11.29 -26.70
C MET A 1 -11.56 10.27 -27.62
N ALA A 2 -10.72 9.38 -27.09
CA ALA A 2 -10.23 8.25 -27.88
C ALA A 2 -11.41 7.40 -28.36
N THR A 3 -11.31 6.79 -29.54
CA THR A 3 -12.27 5.77 -29.96
C THR A 3 -12.19 4.59 -29.00
N GLU A 4 -13.28 3.85 -28.79
CA GLU A 4 -13.33 2.70 -27.87
C GLU A 4 -12.19 1.68 -28.11
N THR A 5 -11.85 1.45 -29.39
CA THR A 5 -10.72 0.59 -29.79
C THR A 5 -9.35 1.13 -29.37
N ASN A 6 -9.18 2.45 -29.30
CA ASN A 6 -7.92 3.07 -28.86
C ASN A 6 -7.84 3.12 -27.34
N GLU A 7 -8.95 3.35 -26.65
CA GLU A 7 -9.00 3.31 -25.19
C GLU A 7 -8.64 1.91 -24.65
N ARG A 8 -9.13 0.84 -25.29
CA ARG A 8 -8.73 -0.54 -24.94
C ARG A 8 -7.22 -0.77 -25.04
N LYS A 9 -6.54 -0.20 -26.05
CA LYS A 9 -5.08 -0.30 -26.18
C LYS A 9 -4.36 0.43 -25.05
N LEU A 10 -4.89 1.57 -24.60
CA LEU A 10 -4.30 2.35 -23.50
C LEU A 10 -4.47 1.66 -22.14
N LEU A 11 -5.49 0.81 -21.99
CA LEU A 11 -5.83 0.12 -20.75
C LEU A 11 -5.31 -1.33 -20.68
N GLU A 12 -4.52 -1.79 -21.65
CA GLU A 12 -4.04 -3.16 -21.70
C GLU A 12 -3.24 -3.58 -20.44
N PRO A 13 -2.27 -2.79 -19.92
CA PRO A 13 -1.62 -3.11 -18.64
C PRO A 13 -2.59 -3.18 -17.44
N TYR A 14 -3.61 -2.31 -17.43
CA TYR A 14 -4.63 -2.29 -16.38
C TYR A 14 -5.57 -3.50 -16.45
N ALA A 15 -5.96 -3.91 -17.66
CA ALA A 15 -6.76 -5.11 -17.87
C ALA A 15 -6.01 -6.35 -17.37
N TYR A 16 -4.72 -6.47 -17.73
CA TYR A 16 -3.87 -7.57 -17.27
C TYR A 16 -3.83 -7.70 -15.75
N ILE A 17 -3.50 -6.63 -15.01
CA ILE A 17 -3.42 -6.71 -13.55
C ILE A 17 -4.79 -6.96 -12.88
N SER A 18 -5.88 -6.54 -13.54
CA SER A 18 -7.24 -6.73 -13.04
C SER A 18 -7.73 -8.17 -13.16
N GLU A 19 -7.18 -8.96 -14.09
CA GLU A 19 -7.49 -10.39 -14.25
C GLU A 19 -6.83 -11.26 -13.17
N LEU A 20 -5.76 -10.76 -12.55
CA LEU A 20 -5.03 -11.51 -11.53
C LEU A 20 -5.88 -11.64 -10.25
N PRO A 21 -6.06 -12.85 -9.69
CA PRO A 21 -6.94 -13.05 -8.54
C PRO A 21 -6.44 -12.32 -7.28
N GLY A 22 -7.26 -11.41 -6.75
CA GLY A 22 -7.00 -10.70 -5.49
C GLY A 22 -7.81 -11.25 -4.31
N LYS A 23 -7.39 -10.93 -3.07
CA LYS A 23 -8.10 -11.37 -1.84
C LYS A 23 -9.40 -10.60 -1.55
N ASN A 24 -9.73 -9.59 -2.37
CA ASN A 24 -10.88 -8.68 -2.24
C ASN A 24 -11.12 -8.17 -0.81
N VAL A 25 -10.04 -7.82 -0.10
CA VAL A 25 -10.11 -7.30 1.28
C VAL A 25 -10.85 -5.95 1.30
N ARG A 26 -10.59 -5.09 0.30
CA ARG A 26 -11.20 -3.74 0.18
C ARG A 26 -12.70 -3.80 -0.03
N GLY A 27 -13.21 -4.65 -0.92
CA GLY A 27 -14.66 -4.80 -1.14
C GLY A 27 -15.39 -5.28 0.12
N LYS A 28 -14.80 -6.24 0.86
CA LYS A 28 -15.33 -6.68 2.16
C LYS A 28 -15.34 -5.57 3.19
N MET A 29 -14.27 -4.78 3.25
CA MET A 29 -14.17 -3.64 4.15
C MET A 29 -15.22 -2.56 3.81
N ILE A 30 -15.37 -2.21 2.53
CA ILE A 30 -16.39 -1.25 2.07
C ILE A 30 -17.79 -1.73 2.49
N SER A 31 -18.09 -3.01 2.29
CA SER A 31 -19.37 -3.61 2.69
C SER A 31 -19.58 -3.53 4.21
N ALA A 32 -18.54 -3.76 5.01
CA ALA A 32 -18.61 -3.66 6.46
C ALA A 32 -18.91 -2.22 6.91
N PHE A 33 -18.19 -1.22 6.39
CA PHE A 33 -18.43 0.19 6.73
C PHE A 33 -19.76 0.71 6.19
N GLN A 34 -20.25 0.21 5.05
CA GLN A 34 -21.56 0.55 4.53
C GLN A 34 -22.68 0.23 5.53
N SER A 35 -22.54 -0.82 6.35
CA SER A 35 -23.52 -1.15 7.39
C SER A 35 -23.69 -0.05 8.44
N TRP A 36 -22.62 0.71 8.73
CA TRP A 36 -22.63 1.84 9.66
C TRP A 36 -22.93 3.18 8.98
N LEU A 37 -22.31 3.43 7.83
CA LEU A 37 -22.43 4.69 7.10
C LEU A 37 -23.75 4.82 6.35
N ARG A 38 -24.34 3.69 5.91
CA ARG A 38 -25.60 3.65 5.17
C ARG A 38 -25.61 4.56 3.93
N ALA A 39 -24.45 4.70 3.28
CA ALA A 39 -24.33 5.42 2.02
C ALA A 39 -25.19 4.73 0.92
N PRO A 40 -25.78 5.49 -0.02
CA PRO A 40 -26.62 4.97 -1.10
C PRO A 40 -25.90 3.86 -1.91
N PRO A 41 -26.58 2.76 -2.28
CA PRO A 41 -25.94 1.63 -2.97
C PRO A 41 -25.26 2.00 -4.31
N ASP A 42 -25.85 2.91 -5.08
CA ASP A 42 -25.32 3.44 -6.34
C ASP A 42 -24.02 4.25 -6.12
N ALA A 43 -23.98 5.06 -5.06
CA ALA A 43 -22.77 5.76 -4.64
C ALA A 43 -21.69 4.75 -4.20
N VAL A 44 -22.06 3.73 -3.42
CA VAL A 44 -21.12 2.70 -2.93
C VAL A 44 -20.52 1.89 -4.08
N GLU A 45 -21.32 1.49 -5.07
CA GLU A 45 -20.83 0.80 -6.27
C GLU A 45 -19.81 1.66 -7.04
N SER A 46 -20.12 2.95 -7.19
CA SER A 46 -19.20 3.91 -7.83
C SER A 46 -17.91 4.08 -7.03
N ILE A 47 -18.01 4.14 -5.70
CA ILE A 47 -16.86 4.24 -4.79
C ILE A 47 -16.00 2.97 -4.84
N GLN A 48 -16.61 1.78 -4.86
CA GLN A 48 -15.87 0.52 -5.03
C GLN A 48 -15.07 0.53 -6.32
N SER A 49 -15.68 0.93 -7.44
CA SER A 49 -14.99 1.05 -8.72
C SER A 49 -13.83 2.07 -8.68
N ILE A 50 -13.99 3.22 -8.03
CA ILE A 50 -12.94 4.23 -7.84
C ILE A 50 -11.76 3.64 -7.07
N VAL A 51 -12.04 2.97 -5.95
CA VAL A 51 -11.02 2.38 -5.06
C VAL A 51 -10.28 1.24 -5.76
N ASP A 52 -10.98 0.39 -6.52
CA ASP A 52 -10.37 -0.70 -7.27
C ASP A 52 -9.49 -0.19 -8.42
N GLN A 53 -9.95 0.84 -9.13
CA GLN A 53 -9.16 1.51 -10.17
C GLN A 53 -7.85 2.07 -9.61
N LEU A 54 -7.94 2.82 -8.51
CA LEU A 54 -6.76 3.38 -7.87
C LEU A 54 -5.84 2.32 -7.30
N HIS A 55 -6.39 1.25 -6.72
CA HIS A 55 -5.59 0.15 -6.21
C HIS A 55 -4.77 -0.54 -7.30
N ASN A 56 -5.41 -0.92 -8.40
CA ASN A 56 -4.71 -1.60 -9.48
C ASN A 56 -3.73 -0.65 -10.20
N ALA A 57 -4.11 0.61 -10.40
CA ALA A 57 -3.20 1.61 -10.97
C ALA A 57 -1.99 1.87 -10.07
N SER A 58 -2.18 1.95 -8.75
CA SER A 58 -1.06 2.12 -7.83
C SER A 58 -0.13 0.92 -7.83
N LEU A 59 -0.65 -0.31 -7.91
CA LEU A 59 0.19 -1.51 -8.04
C LEU A 59 1.04 -1.52 -9.31
N LEU A 60 0.53 -1.01 -10.44
CA LEU A 60 1.30 -0.90 -11.67
C LEU A 60 2.50 0.04 -11.53
N ILE A 61 2.32 1.15 -10.80
CA ILE A 61 3.39 2.13 -10.53
C ILE A 61 4.36 1.57 -9.49
N ASP A 62 3.83 1.02 -8.40
CA ASP A 62 4.56 0.36 -7.30
C ASP A 62 5.53 -0.71 -7.82
N ASP A 63 5.03 -1.63 -8.65
CA ASP A 63 5.86 -2.69 -9.22
C ASP A 63 7.05 -2.14 -10.03
N ILE A 64 6.91 -0.96 -10.64
CA ILE A 64 7.99 -0.26 -11.37
C ILE A 64 8.93 0.46 -10.40
N GLU A 65 8.38 1.20 -9.43
CA GLU A 65 9.14 1.96 -8.44
C GLU A 65 10.03 1.06 -7.57
N ASP A 66 9.60 -0.19 -7.39
CA ASP A 66 10.22 -1.18 -6.51
C ASP A 66 11.03 -2.25 -7.28
N ASP A 67 11.10 -2.16 -8.61
CA ASP A 67 11.77 -3.14 -9.50
C ASP A 67 11.29 -4.58 -9.23
N SER A 68 9.98 -4.74 -9.02
CA SER A 68 9.36 -6.02 -8.72
C SER A 68 9.39 -6.96 -9.92
N GLU A 69 9.56 -8.26 -9.68
CA GLU A 69 9.59 -9.26 -10.76
C GLU A 69 8.22 -9.91 -10.97
N MET A 70 7.49 -10.13 -9.87
CA MET A 70 6.26 -10.93 -9.84
C MET A 70 5.14 -10.23 -9.07
N ARG A 71 3.91 -10.47 -9.52
CA ARG A 71 2.66 -9.99 -8.92
C ARG A 71 1.63 -11.12 -8.96
N ARG A 72 1.17 -11.58 -7.79
CA ARG A 72 0.15 -12.64 -7.67
C ARG A 72 0.49 -13.90 -8.48
N GLY A 73 1.76 -14.31 -8.44
CA GLY A 73 2.27 -15.49 -9.15
C GLY A 73 2.46 -15.33 -10.65
N GLN A 74 2.29 -14.12 -11.20
CA GLN A 74 2.49 -13.80 -12.62
C GLN A 74 3.53 -12.70 -12.80
N PRO A 75 4.16 -12.57 -13.98
CA PRO A 75 5.08 -11.46 -14.27
C PRO A 75 4.41 -10.10 -14.08
N VAL A 76 5.14 -9.11 -13.59
CA VAL A 76 4.66 -7.72 -13.51
C VAL A 76 4.33 -7.14 -14.89
N ALA A 77 3.35 -6.24 -14.94
CA ALA A 77 2.85 -5.68 -16.21
C ALA A 77 3.95 -4.98 -17.03
N HIS A 78 4.89 -4.30 -16.36
CA HIS A 78 5.94 -3.56 -17.04
C HIS A 78 7.02 -4.45 -17.68
N HIS A 79 7.12 -5.72 -17.29
CA HIS A 79 7.93 -6.72 -18.00
C HIS A 79 7.27 -7.23 -19.28
N ILE A 80 5.94 -7.14 -19.38
CA ILE A 80 5.16 -7.58 -20.54
C ILE A 80 4.99 -6.44 -21.55
N PHE A 81 4.48 -5.30 -21.07
CA PHE A 81 4.08 -4.16 -21.91
C PHE A 81 5.13 -3.04 -21.96
N GLY A 82 6.18 -3.15 -21.14
CA GLY A 82 7.21 -2.13 -20.99
C GLY A 82 6.85 -1.06 -19.97
N VAL A 83 7.89 -0.48 -19.37
CA VAL A 83 7.80 0.61 -18.38
C VAL A 83 7.02 1.83 -18.91
N PRO A 84 7.28 2.37 -20.12
CA PRO A 84 6.61 3.59 -20.58
C PRO A 84 5.09 3.42 -20.74
N ALA A 85 4.66 2.29 -21.30
CA ALA A 85 3.24 1.99 -21.50
C ALA A 85 2.52 1.78 -20.16
N THR A 86 3.18 1.10 -19.22
CA THR A 86 2.60 0.80 -17.90
C THR A 86 2.43 2.06 -17.06
N ILE A 87 3.44 2.94 -17.03
CA ILE A 87 3.33 4.26 -16.34
C ILE A 87 2.20 5.09 -16.93
N ASN A 88 2.14 5.20 -18.27
CA ASN A 88 1.10 5.98 -18.93
C ASN A 88 -0.30 5.40 -18.66
N CYS A 89 -0.45 4.08 -18.70
CA CYS A 89 -1.71 3.39 -18.39
C CYS A 89 -2.18 3.69 -16.96
N ALA A 90 -1.31 3.51 -15.97
CA ALA A 90 -1.66 3.74 -14.57
C ALA A 90 -2.04 5.20 -14.30
N ASN A 91 -1.26 6.15 -14.81
CA ASN A 91 -1.56 7.57 -14.70
C ASN A 91 -2.88 7.95 -15.38
N TYR A 92 -3.17 7.35 -16.54
CA TYR A 92 -4.45 7.54 -17.21
C TYR A 92 -5.63 7.05 -16.36
N VAL A 93 -5.49 5.87 -15.72
CA VAL A 93 -6.50 5.33 -14.81
C VAL A 93 -6.70 6.21 -13.57
N TYR A 94 -5.66 6.86 -13.03
CA TYR A 94 -5.84 7.86 -11.97
C TYR A 94 -6.77 9.00 -12.40
N PHE A 95 -6.69 9.48 -13.64
CA PHE A 95 -7.58 10.54 -14.13
C PHE A 95 -8.97 10.03 -14.50
N LEU A 96 -9.11 8.78 -14.95
CA LEU A 96 -10.43 8.14 -15.13
C LEU A 96 -11.15 7.99 -13.78
N SER A 97 -10.42 7.61 -12.73
CA SER A 97 -10.96 7.52 -11.37
C SER A 97 -11.37 8.89 -10.83
N LEU A 98 -10.55 9.92 -11.08
CA LEU A 98 -10.90 11.31 -10.75
C LEU A 98 -12.18 11.77 -11.48
N GLN A 99 -12.29 11.48 -12.79
CA GLN A 99 -13.49 11.81 -13.57
C GLN A 99 -14.74 11.12 -12.99
N ARG A 100 -14.61 9.85 -12.60
CA ARG A 100 -15.70 9.10 -11.95
C ARG A 100 -16.07 9.69 -10.59
N CYS A 101 -15.09 10.09 -9.78
CA CYS A 101 -15.32 10.77 -8.51
C CYS A 101 -16.04 12.11 -8.71
N GLN A 102 -15.69 12.87 -9.76
CA GLN A 102 -16.35 14.12 -10.11
C GLN A 102 -17.82 13.91 -10.52
N ALA A 103 -18.11 12.82 -11.23
CA ALA A 103 -19.47 12.46 -11.65
C ALA A 103 -20.41 12.15 -10.48
N LEU A 104 -19.88 11.88 -9.27
CA LEU A 104 -20.69 11.71 -8.06
C LEU A 104 -21.38 13.01 -7.60
N GLY A 105 -21.00 14.17 -8.15
CA GLY A 105 -21.69 15.45 -7.91
C GLY A 105 -21.54 16.03 -6.49
N ASN A 106 -20.63 15.48 -5.68
CA ASN A 106 -20.43 15.91 -4.29
C ASN A 106 -19.05 16.57 -4.11
N PRO A 107 -18.99 17.89 -3.80
CA PRO A 107 -17.73 18.59 -3.59
C PRO A 107 -16.86 18.00 -2.46
N LYS A 108 -17.48 17.43 -1.41
CA LYS A 108 -16.75 16.77 -0.33
C LYS A 108 -16.03 15.52 -0.84
N ALA A 109 -16.64 14.76 -1.75
CA ALA A 109 -16.00 13.58 -2.34
C ALA A 109 -14.74 13.96 -3.13
N MET A 110 -14.77 15.06 -3.88
CA MET A 110 -13.59 15.57 -4.60
C MET A 110 -12.46 16.03 -3.68
N GLN A 111 -12.81 16.65 -2.54
CA GLN A 111 -11.83 17.03 -1.52
C GLN A 111 -11.19 15.80 -0.88
N VAL A 112 -12.00 14.79 -0.52
CA VAL A 112 -11.49 13.51 0.01
C VAL A 112 -10.56 12.86 -1.00
N TYR A 113 -10.97 12.74 -2.27
CA TYR A 113 -10.14 12.15 -3.33
C TYR A 113 -8.78 12.83 -3.44
N THR A 114 -8.77 14.16 -3.56
CA THR A 114 -7.53 14.92 -3.76
C THR A 114 -6.61 14.81 -2.55
N ASN A 115 -7.17 14.92 -1.34
CA ASN A 115 -6.41 14.82 -0.10
C ASN A 115 -5.80 13.44 0.08
N GLU A 116 -6.55 12.38 -0.19
CA GLU A 116 -6.03 11.02 -0.05
C GLU A 116 -5.03 10.66 -1.14
N MET A 117 -5.21 11.13 -2.38
CA MET A 117 -4.20 10.96 -3.45
C MET A 117 -2.88 11.67 -3.11
N LEU A 118 -2.94 12.88 -2.54
CA LEU A 118 -1.74 13.59 -2.08
C LEU A 118 -1.06 12.82 -0.94
N ARG A 119 -1.83 12.31 0.03
CA ARG A 119 -1.29 11.52 1.16
C ARG A 119 -0.61 10.24 0.68
N LEU A 120 -1.23 9.53 -0.27
CA LEU A 120 -0.67 8.31 -0.88
C LEU A 120 0.71 8.58 -1.48
N HIS A 121 0.86 9.64 -2.28
CA HIS A 121 2.13 10.00 -2.90
C HIS A 121 3.16 10.53 -1.89
N GLN A 122 2.73 11.21 -0.83
CA GLN A 122 3.63 11.64 0.25
C GLN A 122 4.19 10.44 1.03
N GLY A 123 3.37 9.43 1.31
CA GLY A 123 3.83 8.18 1.93
C GLY A 123 4.83 7.47 1.04
N GLN A 124 4.45 7.21 -0.22
CA GLN A 124 5.33 6.51 -1.15
C GLN A 124 6.64 7.25 -1.43
N GLY A 125 6.60 8.57 -1.53
CA GLY A 125 7.80 9.38 -1.70
C GLY A 125 8.77 9.27 -0.53
N LEU A 126 8.29 9.09 0.71
CA LEU A 126 9.16 8.87 1.87
C LEU A 126 9.75 7.46 1.89
N ASP A 127 8.96 6.44 1.55
CA ASP A 127 9.43 5.05 1.46
C ASP A 127 10.59 4.94 0.45
N ILE A 128 10.39 5.49 -0.76
CA ILE A 128 11.42 5.60 -1.79
C ILE A 128 12.61 6.42 -1.30
N PHE A 129 12.38 7.57 -0.66
CA PHE A 129 13.46 8.43 -0.18
C PHE A 129 14.36 7.70 0.82
N TRP A 130 13.79 7.06 1.83
CA TRP A 130 14.54 6.31 2.84
C TRP A 130 15.33 5.18 2.21
N ARG A 131 14.69 4.39 1.35
CA ARG A 131 15.30 3.30 0.60
C ARG A 131 16.49 3.77 -0.24
N ASP A 132 16.30 4.79 -1.07
CA ASP A 132 17.31 5.23 -2.05
C ASP A 132 18.46 6.00 -1.40
N HIS A 133 18.21 6.66 -0.26
CA HIS A 133 19.24 7.36 0.52
C HIS A 133 19.85 6.50 1.63
N LEU A 134 19.42 5.23 1.77
CA LEU A 134 19.82 4.31 2.85
C LEU A 134 19.67 4.91 4.25
N GLN A 135 18.64 5.73 4.42
CA GLN A 135 18.31 6.35 5.69
C GLN A 135 17.22 5.51 6.36
N CYS A 136 17.63 4.58 7.21
CA CYS A 136 16.69 3.80 8.02
C CYS A 136 15.85 4.77 8.87
N PRO A 137 14.50 4.79 8.77
CA PRO A 137 13.66 5.63 9.62
C PRO A 137 13.66 5.13 11.08
N THR A 138 13.22 5.96 12.00
CA THR A 138 12.84 5.52 13.35
C THR A 138 11.51 4.78 13.29
N VAL A 139 11.19 4.02 14.35
CA VAL A 139 9.87 3.38 14.45
C VAL A 139 8.77 4.43 14.42
N ASP A 140 8.97 5.58 15.08
CA ASP A 140 8.01 6.67 15.07
C ASP A 140 7.90 7.34 13.70
N GLU A 141 8.99 7.53 12.95
CA GLU A 141 8.91 8.06 11.57
C GLU A 141 8.23 7.08 10.61
N TYR A 142 8.52 5.78 10.72
CA TYR A 142 7.84 4.75 9.94
C TYR A 142 6.36 4.67 10.31
N LEU A 143 6.06 4.67 11.62
CA LEU A 143 4.68 4.76 12.06
C LEU A 143 4.08 6.07 11.59
N GLU A 144 4.72 7.23 11.64
CA GLU A 144 4.18 8.47 11.08
C GLU A 144 3.90 8.40 9.58
N MET A 145 4.65 7.58 8.82
CA MET A 145 4.37 7.23 7.42
C MET A 145 3.18 6.24 7.27
N VAL A 146 2.90 5.41 8.27
CA VAL A 146 1.86 4.35 8.22
C VAL A 146 0.60 4.71 9.05
N GLN A 147 0.71 5.60 10.04
CA GLN A 147 -0.28 6.17 10.97
C GLN A 147 0.30 7.17 12.01
N ASN A 148 -0.48 8.22 12.26
CA ASN A 148 -0.43 8.96 13.52
C ASN A 148 -0.81 8.10 14.75
N SER A 149 0.17 7.95 15.65
CA SER A 149 0.09 7.83 17.12
C SER A 149 -0.03 6.44 17.76
N TYR A 150 1.02 6.07 18.50
CA TYR A 150 0.92 5.92 19.96
C TYR A 150 1.90 6.91 20.60
N VAL A 151 1.42 7.76 21.51
CA VAL A 151 2.21 8.72 22.33
C VAL A 151 2.61 10.06 21.65
N HIS A 152 1.66 10.79 21.05
CA HIS A 152 1.53 12.22 21.39
C HIS A 152 0.17 12.78 20.93
N PHE A 153 -0.48 13.49 21.85
CA PHE A 153 -1.76 14.18 21.69
C PHE A 153 -1.49 15.58 21.13
N ILE A 154 -2.35 16.03 20.20
CA ILE A 154 -2.46 17.37 19.60
C ILE A 154 -1.53 17.67 18.41
N LEU A 155 -2.18 17.86 17.24
CA LEU A 155 -1.68 18.47 16.00
C LEU A 155 -0.51 17.75 15.31
N SER A 156 -0.82 16.77 14.45
CA SER A 156 0.03 16.47 13.29
C SER A 156 -0.79 15.81 12.18
N ILE A 157 -0.94 16.52 11.06
CA ILE A 157 -1.60 16.08 9.84
C ILE A 157 -0.50 15.51 8.93
N LEU A 158 -0.03 14.29 9.16
CA LEU A 158 1.01 13.62 8.34
C LEU A 158 0.87 12.10 8.55
N LYS A 159 1.22 11.17 7.68
CA LYS A 159 1.41 11.02 6.22
C LYS A 159 1.17 9.52 6.07
N LEU A 160 0.34 9.06 5.15
CA LEU A 160 -0.23 7.72 5.26
C LEU A 160 -0.07 6.94 3.97
N ASP A 161 0.62 5.80 4.07
CA ASP A 161 1.05 4.95 2.97
C ASP A 161 -0.10 4.30 2.14
N LYS A 162 0.29 3.69 1.01
CA LYS A 162 -0.49 3.13 -0.10
C LYS A 162 -1.78 2.42 0.28
N THR A 163 -1.70 1.49 1.24
CA THR A 163 -2.84 0.66 1.65
C THR A 163 -3.83 1.43 2.54
N GLY A 164 -3.32 2.30 3.41
CA GLY A 164 -4.13 3.11 4.31
C GLY A 164 -4.89 4.24 3.61
N GLY A 165 -4.26 4.88 2.62
CA GLY A 165 -4.92 5.93 1.84
C GLY A 165 -6.13 5.44 1.07
N LEU A 166 -6.10 4.23 0.52
CA LEU A 166 -7.26 3.67 -0.17
C LEU A 166 -8.40 3.28 0.79
N PHE A 167 -8.08 2.85 2.01
CA PHE A 167 -9.12 2.60 3.02
C PHE A 167 -9.77 3.89 3.51
N ARG A 168 -8.98 4.94 3.78
CA ARG A 168 -9.53 6.26 4.11
C ARG A 168 -10.29 6.87 2.96
N LEU A 169 -9.82 6.71 1.73
CA LEU A 169 -10.54 7.15 0.54
C LEU A 169 -11.92 6.49 0.50
N ALA A 170 -11.99 5.16 0.64
CA ALA A 170 -13.24 4.44 0.61
C ALA A 170 -14.22 4.93 1.69
N VAL A 171 -13.76 5.01 2.94
CA VAL A 171 -14.59 5.44 4.08
C VAL A 171 -14.97 6.92 3.98
N GLY A 172 -14.04 7.79 3.62
CA GLY A 172 -14.26 9.23 3.46
C GLY A 172 -15.20 9.55 2.30
N LEU A 173 -15.09 8.82 1.18
CA LEU A 173 -16.04 8.92 0.08
C LEU A 173 -17.43 8.47 0.53
N MET A 174 -17.56 7.35 1.23
CA MET A 174 -18.86 6.92 1.77
C MET A 174 -19.44 7.92 2.76
N GLN A 175 -18.62 8.49 3.65
CA GLN A 175 -19.02 9.54 4.60
C GLN A 175 -19.54 10.78 3.90
N ALA A 176 -19.04 11.12 2.69
CA ALA A 176 -19.54 12.25 1.92
C ALA A 176 -21.02 12.09 1.52
N PHE A 177 -21.53 10.86 1.43
CA PHE A 177 -22.92 10.51 1.07
C PHE A 177 -23.73 9.94 2.23
N SER A 178 -23.25 10.10 3.47
CA SER A 178 -23.82 9.49 4.66
C SER A 178 -24.18 10.57 5.68
N ASP A 179 -25.29 10.37 6.40
CA ASP A 179 -25.69 11.22 7.52
C ASP A 179 -24.96 10.86 8.83
N CYS A 180 -24.20 9.76 8.84
CA CYS A 180 -23.40 9.34 9.99
C CYS A 180 -22.27 10.36 10.27
N THR A 181 -22.27 10.91 11.49
CA THR A 181 -21.28 11.89 11.96
C THR A 181 -20.14 11.26 12.76
N LEU A 182 -20.15 9.95 12.95
CA LEU A 182 -19.11 9.25 13.69
C LEU A 182 -17.77 9.38 12.96
N ASP A 183 -16.72 9.69 13.71
CA ASP A 183 -15.36 9.73 13.18
C ASP A 183 -14.76 8.33 13.14
N PHE A 184 -14.64 7.77 11.94
CA PHE A 184 -14.01 6.48 11.69
C PHE A 184 -12.50 6.58 11.46
N THR A 185 -11.92 7.79 11.42
CA THR A 185 -10.50 8.01 11.14
C THR A 185 -9.59 7.17 12.05
N PRO A 186 -9.80 7.10 13.39
CA PRO A 186 -8.97 6.28 14.26
C PRO A 186 -8.99 4.79 13.88
N LEU A 187 -10.17 4.24 13.56
CA LEU A 187 -10.34 2.84 13.19
C LEU A 187 -9.71 2.53 11.83
N VAL A 188 -9.89 3.41 10.84
CA VAL A 188 -9.34 3.19 9.50
C VAL A 188 -7.81 3.30 9.50
N ASN A 189 -7.26 4.25 10.24
CA ASN A 189 -5.80 4.35 10.43
C ASN A 189 -5.25 3.11 11.11
N ALA A 190 -5.93 2.66 12.16
CA ALA A 190 -5.59 1.45 12.88
C ALA A 190 -5.52 0.23 11.93
N LEU A 191 -6.55 0.02 11.12
CA LEU A 191 -6.56 -1.05 10.12
C LEU A 191 -5.43 -0.90 9.10
N ALA A 192 -5.12 0.31 8.66
CA ALA A 192 -4.04 0.57 7.72
C ALA A 192 -2.68 0.09 8.25
N VAL A 193 -2.33 0.43 9.49
CA VAL A 193 -1.11 -0.04 10.16
C VAL A 193 -1.07 -1.54 10.24
N TYR A 194 -2.17 -2.13 10.72
CA TYR A 194 -2.26 -3.57 10.85
C TYR A 194 -1.99 -4.26 9.50
N PHE A 195 -2.61 -3.79 8.41
CA PHE A 195 -2.40 -4.38 7.10
C PHE A 195 -0.97 -4.18 6.58
N GLN A 196 -0.34 -3.04 6.83
CA GLN A 196 1.02 -2.78 6.39
C GLN A 196 2.04 -3.63 7.16
N ILE A 197 2.01 -3.60 8.49
CA ILE A 197 2.90 -4.41 9.33
C ILE A 197 2.72 -5.90 9.01
N ARG A 198 1.47 -6.32 8.77
CA ARG A 198 1.18 -7.70 8.36
C ARG A 198 1.78 -8.03 6.99
N ASP A 199 1.71 -7.14 6.00
CA ASP A 199 2.28 -7.40 4.67
C ASP A 199 3.81 -7.47 4.74
N ASP A 200 4.45 -6.51 5.42
CA ASP A 200 5.90 -6.49 5.70
C ASP A 200 6.36 -7.76 6.44
N TYR A 201 5.59 -8.20 7.44
CA TYR A 201 5.90 -9.41 8.21
C TYR A 201 5.81 -10.68 7.36
N ILE A 202 4.77 -10.80 6.55
CA ILE A 202 4.52 -11.98 5.71
C ILE A 202 5.51 -12.05 4.55
N ASN A 203 5.94 -10.91 4.00
CA ASN A 203 6.96 -10.83 2.94
C ASN A 203 8.26 -11.55 3.32
N LEU A 204 8.66 -11.44 4.60
CA LEU A 204 9.90 -12.01 5.11
C LEU A 204 9.79 -13.47 5.58
N LEU A 205 8.58 -14.00 5.83
CA LEU A 205 8.42 -15.26 6.58
C LEU A 205 7.50 -16.31 5.96
N ASP A 206 6.54 -15.93 5.12
CA ASP A 206 5.52 -16.86 4.66
C ASP A 206 5.94 -17.50 3.32
N GLU A 207 6.34 -18.77 3.38
CA GLU A 207 6.75 -19.55 2.21
C GLU A 207 5.66 -19.61 1.12
N ALA A 208 4.38 -19.65 1.49
CA ALA A 208 3.27 -19.65 0.51
C ALA A 208 3.02 -18.25 -0.09
N TYR A 209 3.32 -17.18 0.66
CA TYR A 209 3.35 -15.83 0.10
C TYR A 209 4.53 -15.65 -0.86
N MET A 210 5.67 -16.29 -0.57
CA MET A 210 6.87 -16.35 -1.44
C MET A 210 6.67 -17.18 -2.72
N GLU A 211 5.57 -17.92 -2.87
CA GLU A 211 5.18 -18.52 -4.16
C GLU A 211 4.39 -17.52 -5.03
N ASN A 212 3.71 -16.55 -4.41
CA ASN A 212 2.92 -15.53 -5.09
C ASN A 212 3.70 -14.24 -5.38
N LYS A 213 4.80 -14.01 -4.68
CA LYS A 213 5.79 -12.95 -4.87
C LYS A 213 7.19 -13.55 -4.96
N SER A 214 8.23 -12.77 -5.26
CA SER A 214 9.61 -13.27 -5.16
C SER A 214 10.02 -13.48 -3.68
N PHE A 215 10.92 -14.45 -3.41
CA PHE A 215 11.41 -14.75 -2.05
C PHE A 215 12.01 -13.50 -1.39
N CYS A 216 11.48 -13.06 -0.24
CA CYS A 216 11.89 -11.84 0.49
C CYS A 216 12.10 -10.64 -0.45
N GLU A 217 11.06 -10.26 -1.18
CA GLU A 217 11.10 -9.19 -2.17
C GLU A 217 11.57 -7.86 -1.58
N ASP A 218 11.16 -7.54 -0.34
CA ASP A 218 11.55 -6.31 0.37
C ASP A 218 13.09 -6.17 0.48
N LEU A 219 13.82 -7.29 0.61
CA LEU A 219 15.29 -7.28 0.65
C LEU A 219 15.91 -7.01 -0.74
N THR A 220 15.22 -7.39 -1.80
CA THR A 220 15.60 -7.08 -3.19
C THR A 220 15.35 -5.61 -3.49
N GLU A 221 14.21 -5.11 -3.05
CA GLU A 221 13.86 -3.70 -3.17
C GLU A 221 14.84 -2.82 -2.37
N GLY A 222 15.33 -3.34 -1.24
CA GLY A 222 16.12 -2.57 -0.27
C GLY A 222 15.23 -1.78 0.69
N LYS A 223 13.95 -2.17 0.81
CA LYS A 223 12.93 -1.50 1.61
C LYS A 223 13.23 -1.59 3.10
N PHE A 224 12.94 -0.50 3.81
CA PHE A 224 12.92 -0.49 5.27
C PHE A 224 11.55 -0.95 5.78
N SER A 225 11.26 -2.25 5.68
CA SER A 225 10.03 -2.82 6.24
C SER A 225 10.06 -2.86 7.77
N PHE A 226 8.89 -2.92 8.42
CA PHE A 226 8.78 -2.77 9.87
C PHE A 226 9.72 -3.69 10.67
N PRO A 227 9.81 -5.02 10.40
CA PRO A 227 10.72 -5.90 11.13
C PRO A 227 12.20 -5.52 10.95
N LEU A 228 12.56 -5.02 9.77
CA LEU A 228 13.94 -4.62 9.44
C LEU A 228 14.31 -3.31 10.14
N ILE A 229 13.40 -2.35 10.22
CA ILE A 229 13.61 -1.11 10.96
C ILE A 229 13.90 -1.42 12.42
N VAL A 230 13.05 -2.23 13.06
CA VAL A 230 13.23 -2.63 14.45
C VAL A 230 14.59 -3.31 14.64
N ALA A 231 14.95 -4.27 13.79
CA ALA A 231 16.24 -4.96 13.87
C ALA A 231 17.46 -4.05 13.69
N ILE A 232 17.43 -3.13 12.72
CA ILE A 232 18.53 -2.18 12.49
C ILE A 232 18.66 -1.20 13.66
N ARG A 233 17.54 -0.74 14.23
CA ARG A 233 17.53 0.28 15.28
C ARG A 233 17.89 -0.26 16.66
N GLU A 234 17.52 -1.49 16.97
CA GLU A 234 17.88 -2.11 18.25
C GLU A 234 19.36 -2.48 18.35
N ASN A 235 20.01 -2.74 17.20
CA ASN A 235 21.43 -3.12 17.17
C ASN A 235 22.23 -2.26 16.17
N PRO A 236 22.39 -0.94 16.42
CA PRO A 236 22.96 -0.01 15.46
C PRO A 236 24.44 -0.24 15.12
N GLN A 237 25.15 -1.05 15.91
CA GLN A 237 26.53 -1.46 15.63
C GLN A 237 26.62 -2.58 14.59
N ASP A 238 25.52 -3.31 14.36
CA ASP A 238 25.45 -4.37 13.37
C ASP A 238 24.96 -3.84 12.02
N THR A 239 25.90 -3.57 11.12
CA THR A 239 25.61 -3.00 9.80
C THR A 239 25.28 -4.04 8.73
N ARG A 240 25.18 -5.33 9.09
CA ARG A 240 24.96 -6.42 8.12
C ARG A 240 23.64 -6.26 7.36
N LEU A 241 22.53 -6.03 8.07
CA LEU A 241 21.22 -5.83 7.45
C LEU A 241 21.21 -4.61 6.52
N LEU A 242 21.74 -3.48 6.97
CA LEU A 242 21.85 -2.27 6.15
C LEU A 242 22.70 -2.50 4.90
N SER A 243 23.79 -3.25 5.02
CA SER A 243 24.67 -3.60 3.91
C SER A 243 23.99 -4.54 2.91
N ILE A 244 23.12 -5.45 3.36
CA ILE A 244 22.33 -6.33 2.50
C ILE A 244 21.26 -5.53 1.76
N LEU A 245 20.52 -4.66 2.45
CA LEU A 245 19.51 -3.79 1.82
C LEU A 245 20.12 -2.90 0.75
N LYS A 246 21.30 -2.33 1.02
CA LYS A 246 22.06 -1.54 0.05
C LYS A 246 22.39 -2.32 -1.23
N GLN A 247 22.59 -3.63 -1.15
CA GLN A 247 22.94 -4.43 -2.31
C GLN A 247 21.76 -4.75 -3.23
N ARG A 248 20.51 -4.59 -2.77
CA ARG A 248 19.31 -4.96 -3.54
C ARG A 248 19.42 -6.37 -4.12
N THR A 249 19.84 -7.29 -3.26
CA THR A 249 20.34 -8.60 -3.70
C THR A 249 19.21 -9.47 -4.23
N LYS A 250 19.47 -10.17 -5.35
CA LYS A 250 18.61 -11.26 -5.84
C LYS A 250 19.06 -12.64 -5.32
N SER A 251 20.15 -12.73 -4.53
CA SER A 251 20.65 -14.00 -3.99
C SER A 251 19.74 -14.53 -2.89
N VAL A 252 19.20 -15.74 -3.12
CA VAL A 252 18.40 -16.47 -2.12
C VAL A 252 19.19 -16.72 -0.85
N GLN A 253 20.48 -17.08 -0.96
CA GLN A 253 21.33 -17.36 0.20
C GLN A 253 21.53 -16.12 1.08
N LEU A 254 21.74 -14.95 0.46
CA LEU A 254 21.94 -13.71 1.21
C LEU A 254 20.63 -13.26 1.88
N LYS A 255 19.49 -13.46 1.22
CA LYS A 255 18.17 -13.22 1.80
C LYS A 255 17.87 -14.15 2.98
N GLN A 256 18.16 -15.45 2.85
CA GLN A 256 18.03 -16.42 3.94
C GLN A 256 18.91 -16.03 5.15
N TYR A 257 20.14 -15.60 4.89
CA TYR A 257 21.02 -15.10 5.93
C TYR A 257 20.45 -13.85 6.62
N ALA A 258 19.92 -12.90 5.85
CA ALA A 258 19.32 -11.67 6.39
C ALA A 258 18.18 -11.98 7.36
N VAL A 259 17.30 -12.93 7.02
CA VAL A 259 16.17 -13.36 7.88
C VAL A 259 16.65 -14.07 9.16
N GLN A 260 17.87 -14.63 9.16
CA GLN A 260 18.48 -15.31 10.31
C GLN A 260 19.29 -14.40 11.24
N ILE A 261 19.79 -13.24 10.76
CA ILE A 261 20.33 -12.19 11.64
C ILE A 261 19.23 -11.89 12.66
N PRO A 262 19.49 -11.84 13.98
CA PRO A 262 18.48 -11.92 15.05
C PRO A 262 17.33 -10.91 14.91
N LEU A 263 16.43 -11.27 14.01
CA LEU A 263 15.07 -10.85 13.83
C LEU A 263 14.20 -11.72 14.74
N HIS A 264 14.71 -12.82 15.29
CA HIS A 264 13.93 -13.79 16.05
C HIS A 264 13.23 -13.20 17.28
N ASP A 265 13.90 -12.28 17.99
CA ASP A 265 13.30 -11.52 19.11
C ASP A 265 12.46 -10.32 18.62
N ASN A 266 12.69 -9.82 17.41
CA ASN A 266 12.09 -8.57 16.90
C ASN A 266 10.83 -8.84 16.07
N LEU A 267 10.77 -10.04 15.49
CA LEU A 267 9.56 -10.68 15.01
C LEU A 267 8.62 -10.97 16.17
N SER A 268 9.09 -11.05 17.42
CA SER A 268 8.23 -11.09 18.60
C SER A 268 7.55 -9.74 18.87
N VAL A 269 8.21 -8.61 18.58
CA VAL A 269 7.60 -7.27 18.61
C VAL A 269 6.54 -7.13 17.53
N SER A 270 6.86 -7.53 16.29
CA SER A 270 5.89 -7.55 15.19
C SER A 270 4.70 -8.48 15.49
N ARG A 271 4.96 -9.69 16.01
CA ARG A 271 3.92 -10.62 16.48
C ARG A 271 3.15 -10.06 17.69
N GLY A 272 3.80 -9.33 18.59
CA GLY A 272 3.18 -8.72 19.77
C GLY A 272 2.19 -7.63 19.38
N ILE A 273 2.59 -6.77 18.43
CA ILE A 273 1.70 -5.79 17.80
C ILE A 273 0.56 -6.53 17.10
N LEU A 274 0.81 -7.53 16.25
CA LEU A 274 -0.27 -8.26 15.57
C LEU A 274 -1.19 -9.03 16.54
N ARG A 275 -0.66 -9.58 17.65
CA ARG A 275 -1.43 -10.28 18.71
C ARG A 275 -2.28 -9.35 19.55
N HIS A 276 -1.81 -8.14 19.84
CA HIS A 276 -2.61 -7.12 20.51
C HIS A 276 -3.89 -6.79 19.70
N TRP A 277 -3.87 -7.07 18.39
CA TRP A 277 -4.98 -6.85 17.46
C TRP A 277 -5.78 -8.14 17.19
N GLY A 278 -5.56 -9.19 17.97
CA GLY A 278 -6.40 -10.39 17.98
C GLY A 278 -6.02 -11.47 16.96
N CYS A 279 -4.77 -11.54 16.50
CA CYS A 279 -4.23 -12.60 15.65
C CYS A 279 -3.28 -13.55 16.38
#